data_AF-A0A1Q5KVU8-F1
#
_entry.id   AF-A0A1Q5KVU8-F1
#
_cell.length_a   1.000
_cell.length_b   1.000
_cell.length_c   1.000
_cell.angle_alpha   90.00
_cell.angle_beta   90.00
_cell.angle_gamma   90.00
#
_symmetry.space_group_name_H-M   'P 1'
#
loop_
_entity.id
_entity.type
_entity.pdbx_description
1 polymer ?
#
loop_
_entity_poly.entity_id
_entity_poly.type
_entity_poly.pdbx_seq_one_letter_code
_entity_poly.pdbx_strand_id
1 'polypeptide(L)'
;MSLTPLSQNREIALLDRDPRVSGLAARPLELRWHMPSGVRAHVPQLMLRLADGQGVLADCTAREELSRRQRSVAAVVGEICTAAGWRYWVLGPVDPVYRRNVTWLAGYRHPRHHGGGLLADALQESFAEPAPLWEGVRRIGDPLLVLPALFHALWAGRLATDLGAAMHERMPVWAQAAE
;
A
#
# COMPACT_ATOMS: atom_id res chain seq x y z
N MET A 1 -15.08 10.30 -21.19
CA MET A 1 -15.37 9.14 -20.33
C MET A 1 -14.75 9.43 -18.98
N SER A 2 -15.55 9.99 -18.07
CA SER A 2 -15.13 10.41 -16.73
C SER A 2 -14.81 9.18 -15.90
N LEU A 3 -13.58 9.11 -15.37
CA LEU A 3 -13.22 8.14 -14.34
C LEU A 3 -13.96 8.56 -13.06
N THR A 4 -14.87 7.70 -12.61
CA THR A 4 -15.67 7.88 -11.39
C THR A 4 -14.75 8.12 -10.18
N PRO A 5 -15.10 9.01 -9.22
CA PRO A 5 -14.21 9.39 -8.11
C PRO A 5 -13.89 8.25 -7.11
N LEU A 6 -14.66 7.17 -7.11
CA LEU A 6 -14.61 6.11 -6.09
C LEU A 6 -13.52 5.04 -6.30
N SER A 7 -12.79 5.06 -7.41
CA SER A 7 -11.70 4.09 -7.70
C SER A 7 -10.30 4.60 -7.35
N GLN A 8 -10.13 5.91 -7.09
CA GLN A 8 -8.80 6.55 -7.08
C GLN A 8 -8.03 6.42 -5.75
N ASN A 9 -8.66 5.94 -4.66
CA ASN A 9 -8.05 5.88 -3.33
C ASN A 9 -7.47 4.50 -2.95
N ARG A 10 -7.58 3.48 -3.81
CA ARG A 10 -7.28 2.09 -3.42
C ARG A 10 -5.78 1.75 -3.40
N GLU A 11 -4.98 2.47 -4.17
CA GLU A 11 -3.53 2.25 -4.23
C GLU A 11 -2.79 2.94 -3.09
N ILE A 12 -3.40 3.98 -2.50
CA ILE A 12 -2.86 4.70 -1.34
C ILE A 12 -2.62 3.74 -0.19
N ALA A 13 -3.58 2.86 0.14
CA ALA A 13 -3.42 1.91 1.24
C ALA A 13 -2.26 0.91 1.01
N LEU A 14 -1.98 0.56 -0.24
CA LEU A 14 -0.89 -0.36 -0.58
C LEU A 14 0.47 0.31 -0.40
N LEU A 15 0.58 1.57 -0.83
CA LEU A 15 1.80 2.35 -0.74
C LEU A 15 2.04 2.90 0.67
N ASP A 16 0.98 3.25 1.40
CA ASP A 16 1.02 3.67 2.82
C ASP A 16 1.49 2.55 3.75
N ARG A 17 1.30 1.29 3.33
CA ARG A 17 1.80 0.11 4.04
C ARG A 17 3.25 -0.25 3.68
N ASP A 18 3.76 0.19 2.53
CA ASP A 18 5.10 -0.18 2.07
C ASP A 18 6.16 0.55 2.93
N PRO A 19 7.01 -0.15 3.69
CA PRO A 19 7.98 0.49 4.59
C PRO A 19 9.03 1.34 3.84
N ARG A 20 9.16 1.15 2.52
CA ARG A 20 10.04 1.96 1.68
C ARG A 20 9.45 3.34 1.37
N VAL A 21 8.16 3.55 1.59
CA VAL A 21 7.46 4.81 1.34
C VAL A 21 7.35 5.58 2.65
N SER A 22 7.97 6.75 2.73
CA SER A 22 7.96 7.63 3.90
C SER A 22 6.99 8.82 3.77
N GLY A 23 6.47 9.06 2.57
CA GLY A 23 5.49 10.11 2.32
C GLY A 23 4.71 9.88 1.04
N LEU A 24 3.46 10.36 1.03
CA LEU A 24 2.52 10.14 -0.06
C LEU A 24 1.64 11.37 -0.25
N ALA A 25 1.45 11.79 -1.50
CA ALA A 25 0.49 12.82 -1.87
C ALA A 25 -0.28 12.39 -3.13
N ALA A 26 -1.59 12.63 -3.14
CA ALA A 26 -2.42 12.40 -4.31
C ALA A 26 -2.45 13.64 -5.20
N ARG A 27 -2.32 13.43 -6.52
CA ARG A 27 -2.41 14.46 -7.56
C ARG A 27 -1.61 15.73 -7.20
N PRO A 28 -0.30 15.59 -6.98
CA PRO A 28 0.55 16.60 -6.36
C PRO A 28 0.68 17.89 -7.19
N LEU A 29 0.64 17.78 -8.51
CA LEU A 29 0.92 18.86 -9.45
C LEU A 29 0.41 18.54 -10.87
N GLU A 30 0.35 19.55 -11.72
CA GLU A 30 0.13 19.41 -13.17
C GLU A 30 1.43 19.70 -13.93
N LEU A 31 1.85 18.74 -14.77
CA LEU A 31 2.94 18.90 -15.72
C LEU A 31 2.39 19.39 -17.04
N ARG A 32 3.02 20.41 -17.63
CA ARG A 32 2.66 20.95 -18.95
C ARG A 32 3.90 21.05 -19.82
N TRP A 33 3.78 20.65 -21.08
CA TRP A 33 4.89 20.71 -22.03
C TRP A 33 4.40 21.01 -23.44
N HIS A 34 5.27 21.63 -24.23
CA HIS A 34 5.01 21.98 -25.63
C HIS A 34 5.33 20.80 -26.56
N MET A 35 4.44 20.57 -27.52
CA MET A 35 4.63 19.66 -28.64
C MET A 35 4.39 20.43 -29.95
N PRO A 36 4.84 19.94 -31.10
CA PRO A 36 4.50 20.54 -32.40
C PRO A 36 2.99 20.66 -32.64
N SER A 37 2.19 19.75 -32.06
CA SER A 37 0.73 19.74 -32.15
C SER A 37 0.01 20.60 -31.10
N GLY A 38 0.74 21.31 -30.23
CA GLY A 38 0.19 22.15 -29.17
C GLY A 38 0.70 21.81 -27.77
N VAL A 39 0.07 22.38 -26.75
CA VAL A 39 0.43 22.13 -25.34
C VAL A 39 -0.27 20.88 -24.83
N ARG A 40 0.49 19.97 -24.21
CA ARG A 40 -0.05 18.83 -23.48
C ARG A 40 0.07 19.06 -21.98
N ALA A 41 -0.87 18.49 -21.24
CA ALA A 41 -0.87 18.49 -19.78
C ALA A 41 -1.07 17.08 -19.24
N HIS A 42 -0.51 16.80 -18.07
CA HIS A 42 -0.68 15.55 -17.35
C HIS A 42 -0.57 15.79 -15.84
N VAL A 43 -1.47 15.17 -15.08
CA VAL A 43 -1.45 15.19 -13.62
C VAL A 43 -1.10 13.78 -13.16
N PRO A 44 0.13 13.54 -12.68
CA PRO A 44 0.48 12.28 -12.04
C PRO A 44 -0.51 11.98 -10.92
N GLN A 45 -0.92 10.72 -10.78
CA GLN A 45 -1.88 10.34 -9.76
C GLN A 45 -1.30 10.44 -8.35
N LEU A 46 0.00 10.17 -8.20
CA LEU A 46 0.67 10.12 -6.90
C LEU A 46 2.06 10.75 -6.94
N MET A 47 2.48 11.29 -5.81
CA MET A 47 3.88 11.54 -5.45
C MET A 47 4.24 10.70 -4.25
N LEU A 48 5.38 10.01 -4.31
CA LEU A 48 5.98 9.27 -3.22
C LEU A 48 7.26 9.94 -2.79
N ARG A 49 7.51 9.90 -1.49
CA ARG A 49 8.84 10.05 -0.90
C ARG A 49 9.27 8.68 -0.43
N LEU A 50 10.42 8.20 -0.90
CA LEU A 50 10.99 6.96 -0.41
C LEU A 50 11.81 7.20 0.87
N ALA A 51 12.07 6.13 1.63
CA ALA A 51 12.82 6.18 2.89
C ALA A 51 14.26 6.68 2.69
N ASP A 52 14.87 6.41 1.53
CA ASP A 52 16.19 6.93 1.13
C ASP A 52 16.17 8.42 0.70
N GLY A 53 14.99 9.05 0.71
CA GLY A 53 14.81 10.44 0.31
C GLY A 53 14.45 10.64 -1.17
N GLN A 54 14.46 9.59 -2.00
CA GLN A 54 14.13 9.68 -3.42
C GLN A 54 12.68 10.14 -3.64
N GLY A 55 12.51 11.17 -4.48
CA GLY A 55 11.21 11.59 -4.98
C GLY A 55 10.75 10.72 -6.15
N VAL A 56 9.47 10.35 -6.15
CA VAL A 56 8.84 9.55 -7.22
C VAL A 56 7.52 10.17 -7.62
N LEU A 57 7.28 10.35 -8.92
CA LEU A 57 5.94 10.54 -9.46
C LEU A 57 5.41 9.20 -9.97
N ALA A 58 4.15 8.90 -9.73
CA ALA A 58 3.58 7.61 -10.13
C ALA A 58 2.17 7.73 -10.70
N ASP A 59 1.89 6.87 -11.67
CA ASP A 59 0.55 6.62 -12.22
C ASP A 59 0.21 5.14 -12.13
N CYS A 60 -1.05 4.83 -11.88
CA CYS A 60 -1.54 3.45 -11.85
C CYS A 60 -2.17 3.06 -13.19
N THR A 61 -1.94 1.82 -13.60
CA THR A 61 -2.59 1.21 -14.76
C THR A 61 -3.44 0.02 -14.33
N ALA A 62 -4.62 -0.11 -14.94
CA ALA A 62 -5.49 -1.27 -14.73
C ALA A 62 -5.11 -2.48 -15.62
N ARG A 63 -4.11 -2.32 -16.49
CA ARG A 63 -3.68 -3.31 -17.47
C ARG A 63 -2.18 -3.50 -17.36
N GLU A 64 -1.73 -4.72 -17.59
CA GLU A 64 -0.31 -5.06 -17.71
C GLU A 64 0.38 -4.24 -18.79
N GLU A 65 -0.29 -4.07 -19.93
CA GLU A 65 0.24 -3.31 -21.05
C GLU A 65 -0.28 -1.87 -21.06
N LEU A 66 0.66 -0.93 -21.21
CA LEU A 66 0.35 0.48 -21.40
C LEU A 66 -0.13 0.73 -22.83
N SER A 67 -1.19 1.54 -22.97
CA SER A 67 -1.59 2.07 -24.28
C SER A 67 -0.49 2.93 -24.90
N ARG A 68 -0.52 3.15 -26.22
CA ARG A 68 0.41 4.08 -26.91
C ARG A 68 0.40 5.47 -26.26
N ARG A 69 -0.78 5.95 -25.86
CA ARG A 69 -0.92 7.24 -25.16
C ARG A 69 -0.21 7.23 -23.80
N GLN A 70 -0.43 6.20 -22.99
CA GLN A 70 0.23 6.06 -21.68
C GLN A 70 1.75 5.97 -21.83
N ARG A 71 2.27 5.18 -22.79
CA ARG A 71 3.71 5.11 -23.08
C ARG A 71 4.29 6.47 -23.47
N SER A 72 3.59 7.23 -24.32
CA SER A 72 4.03 8.58 -24.70
C SER A 72 4.06 9.55 -23.52
N VAL A 73 3.07 9.50 -22.63
CA VAL A 73 3.09 10.30 -21.39
C VAL A 73 4.24 9.86 -20.49
N ALA A 74 4.38 8.55 -20.26
CA ALA A 74 5.40 7.97 -19.40
C ALA A 74 6.82 8.35 -19.82
N ALA A 75 7.10 8.36 -21.14
CA ALA A 75 8.40 8.78 -21.66
C ALA A 75 8.71 10.24 -21.29
N VAL A 76 7.80 11.17 -21.57
CA VAL A 76 8.01 12.60 -21.28
C VAL A 76 8.08 12.87 -19.78
N VAL A 77 7.18 12.27 -18.99
CA VAL A 77 7.21 12.44 -17.53
C VAL A 77 8.47 11.82 -16.92
N GLY A 78 8.95 10.70 -17.48
CA GLY A 78 10.22 10.08 -17.09
C GLY A 78 11.43 10.98 -17.34
N GLU A 79 11.48 11.66 -18.49
CA GLU A 79 12.51 12.67 -18.79
C GLU A 79 12.46 13.85 -17.81
N ILE A 80 11.26 14.40 -17.55
CA ILE A 80 11.06 15.48 -16.56
C ILE A 80 11.54 15.05 -15.17
N CYS A 81 11.17 13.85 -14.73
CA CYS A 81 11.60 13.32 -13.43
C CYS A 81 13.11 13.15 -13.39
N THR A 82 13.71 12.56 -14.42
CA THR A 82 15.17 12.34 -14.49
C THR A 82 15.92 13.67 -14.39
N ALA A 83 15.47 14.70 -15.11
CA ALA A 83 16.05 16.05 -15.04
C ALA A 83 15.94 16.68 -13.64
N ALA A 84 14.89 16.35 -12.89
CA ALA A 84 14.71 16.77 -11.50
C ALA A 84 15.42 15.86 -10.47
N GLY A 85 16.14 14.82 -10.91
CA GLY A 85 16.73 13.81 -10.01
C GLY A 85 15.71 12.88 -9.36
N TRP A 86 14.50 12.79 -9.94
CA TRP A 86 13.37 11.99 -9.47
C TRP A 86 13.17 10.74 -10.33
N ARG A 87 12.36 9.80 -9.85
CA ARG A 87 11.94 8.62 -10.62
C ARG A 87 10.49 8.77 -11.06
N TYR A 88 10.15 8.11 -12.16
CA TYR A 88 8.77 7.95 -12.59
C TYR A 88 8.39 6.47 -12.61
N TRP A 89 7.32 6.10 -11.92
CA TRP A 89 6.82 4.74 -11.86
C TRP A 89 5.45 4.63 -12.53
N VAL A 90 5.24 3.54 -13.26
CA VAL A 90 3.90 3.13 -13.67
C VAL A 90 3.55 1.86 -12.92
N LEU A 91 2.61 1.98 -11.98
CA LEU A 91 2.22 0.89 -11.09
C LEU A 91 1.22 -0.01 -11.81
N GLY A 92 1.60 -1.28 -11.98
CA GLY A 92 0.79 -2.31 -12.61
C GLY A 92 -0.48 -2.66 -11.84
N PRO A 93 -1.36 -3.48 -12.42
CA PRO A 93 -2.53 -3.97 -11.71
C PRO A 93 -2.10 -4.81 -10.50
N VAL A 94 -2.82 -4.63 -9.39
CA VAL A 94 -2.65 -5.41 -8.16
C VAL A 94 -3.76 -6.44 -8.06
N ASP A 95 -3.41 -7.65 -7.61
CA ASP A 95 -4.35 -8.72 -7.33
C ASP A 95 -5.54 -8.19 -6.50
N PRO A 96 -6.79 -8.45 -6.94
CA PRO A 96 -7.97 -7.87 -6.31
C PRO A 96 -8.21 -8.36 -4.87
N VAL A 97 -7.78 -9.58 -4.52
CA VAL A 97 -7.91 -10.12 -3.16
C VAL A 97 -6.91 -9.42 -2.25
N TYR A 98 -5.64 -9.36 -2.66
CA TYR A 98 -4.60 -8.62 -1.96
C TYR A 98 -4.98 -7.17 -1.72
N ARG A 99 -5.41 -6.48 -2.78
CA ARG A 99 -5.88 -5.09 -2.70
C ARG A 99 -7.01 -4.93 -1.69
N ARG A 100 -8.01 -5.81 -1.71
CA ARG A 100 -9.15 -5.75 -0.79
C ARG A 100 -8.70 -5.91 0.65
N ASN A 101 -7.86 -6.91 0.91
CA ASN A 101 -7.38 -7.23 2.25
C ASN A 101 -6.53 -6.09 2.83
N VAL A 102 -5.59 -5.54 2.05
CA VAL A 102 -4.78 -4.38 2.48
C VAL A 102 -5.64 -3.15 2.70
N THR A 103 -6.60 -2.86 1.80
CA THR A 103 -7.51 -1.73 1.96
C THR A 103 -8.36 -1.85 3.24
N TRP A 104 -8.79 -3.06 3.58
CA TRP A 104 -9.51 -3.33 4.82
C TRP A 104 -8.61 -3.17 6.05
N LEU A 105 -7.38 -3.71 6.01
CA LEU A 105 -6.39 -3.55 7.08
C LEU A 105 -6.00 -2.10 7.33
N ALA A 106 -6.10 -1.22 6.32
CA ALA A 106 -5.86 0.21 6.48
C ALA A 106 -6.77 0.86 7.54
N GLY A 107 -7.93 0.25 7.85
CA GLY A 107 -8.78 0.68 8.97
C GLY A 107 -8.09 0.59 10.34
N TYR A 108 -7.09 -0.28 10.47
CA TYR A 108 -6.35 -0.53 11.71
C TYR A 108 -4.98 0.17 11.77
N ARG A 109 -4.63 0.99 10.77
CA ARG A 109 -3.31 1.66 10.68
C ARG A 109 -2.96 2.58 11.85
N HIS A 110 -3.96 3.16 12.50
CA HIS A 110 -3.74 4.13 13.57
C HIS A 110 -3.12 3.47 14.82
N PRO A 111 -2.09 4.05 15.48
CA PRO A 111 -1.42 3.48 16.66
C PRO A 111 -2.34 3.15 17.84
N ARG A 112 -3.53 3.76 17.91
CA ARG A 112 -4.57 3.42 18.90
C ARG A 112 -4.96 1.94 18.92
N HIS A 113 -4.78 1.25 17.80
CA HIS A 113 -5.09 -0.18 17.70
C HIS A 113 -3.92 -1.05 18.15
N HIS A 114 -2.75 -0.51 18.50
CA HIS A 114 -1.57 -1.29 18.92
C HIS A 114 -1.83 -2.19 20.12
N GLY A 115 -2.76 -1.82 21.01
CA GLY A 115 -3.08 -2.61 22.18
C GLY A 115 -2.05 -2.54 23.31
N GLY A 116 -1.06 -1.66 23.23
CA GLY A 116 0.05 -1.55 24.19
C GLY A 116 1.11 -2.64 24.03
N GLY A 117 2.19 -2.55 24.83
CA GLY A 117 3.35 -3.47 24.75
C GLY A 117 2.99 -4.91 25.10
N LEU A 118 2.29 -5.12 26.23
CA LEU A 118 1.92 -6.47 26.70
C LEU A 118 1.11 -7.27 25.67
N LEU A 119 0.14 -6.64 25.00
CA LEU A 119 -0.66 -7.32 23.98
C LEU A 119 0.14 -7.55 22.69
N ALA A 120 1.05 -6.63 22.33
CA ALA A 120 1.94 -6.84 21.21
C ALA A 120 2.89 -8.01 21.44
N ASP A 121 3.47 -8.13 22.63
CA ASP A 121 4.36 -9.24 23.01
C ASP A 121 3.60 -10.57 23.01
N ALA A 122 2.39 -10.60 23.57
CA ALA A 122 1.53 -11.79 23.57
C ALA A 122 1.13 -12.22 22.14
N LEU A 123 0.94 -11.27 21.22
CA LEU A 123 0.72 -11.57 19.80
C LEU A 123 1.97 -12.18 19.16
N GLN A 124 3.16 -11.65 19.44
CA GLN A 124 4.41 -12.21 18.92
C GLN A 124 4.64 -13.64 19.44
N GLU A 125 4.43 -13.87 20.73
CA GLU A 125 4.58 -15.20 21.34
C GLU A 125 3.54 -16.20 20.81
N SER A 126 2.26 -15.82 20.76
CA SER A 126 1.20 -16.71 20.32
C SER A 126 1.28 -17.11 18.84
N PHE A 127 1.97 -16.32 18.03
CA PHE A 127 2.19 -16.55 16.59
C PHE A 127 3.67 -16.76 16.26
N ALA A 128 4.51 -17.11 17.23
CA ALA A 128 5.93 -17.42 17.00
C ALA A 128 6.10 -18.52 15.95
N GLU A 129 5.19 -19.49 15.94
CA GLU A 129 4.98 -20.46 14.87
C GLU A 129 3.67 -20.16 14.14
N PRO A 130 3.54 -20.50 12.84
CA PRO A 130 2.29 -20.33 12.10
C PRO A 130 1.11 -21.01 12.79
N ALA A 131 0.09 -20.23 13.13
CA ALA A 131 -1.11 -20.71 13.81
C ALA A 131 -2.39 -20.11 13.20
N PRO A 132 -3.54 -20.79 13.31
CA PRO A 132 -4.82 -20.22 12.90
C PRO A 132 -5.12 -18.93 13.68
N LEU A 133 -5.51 -17.87 12.97
CA LEU A 133 -5.79 -16.56 13.56
C LEU A 133 -6.67 -16.64 14.81
N TRP A 134 -7.79 -17.36 14.72
CA TRP A 134 -8.76 -17.44 15.81
C TRP A 134 -8.24 -18.18 17.04
N GLU A 135 -7.44 -19.22 16.84
CA GLU A 135 -6.85 -19.97 17.95
C GLU A 135 -5.83 -19.12 18.71
N GLY A 136 -4.98 -18.38 18.00
CA GLY A 136 -4.05 -17.46 18.63
C GLY A 136 -4.76 -16.33 19.38
N VAL A 137 -5.80 -15.74 18.77
CA VAL A 137 -6.63 -14.71 19.42
C VAL A 137 -7.24 -15.20 20.73
N ARG A 138 -7.86 -16.40 20.71
CA ARG A 138 -8.47 -16.98 21.91
C ARG A 138 -7.47 -17.37 22.99
N ARG A 139 -6.23 -17.71 22.62
CA ARG A 139 -5.17 -18.04 23.58
C ARG A 139 -4.71 -16.80 24.36
N ILE A 140 -4.73 -15.64 23.70
CA ILE A 140 -4.29 -14.37 24.30
C ILE A 140 -5.36 -13.79 25.24
N GLY A 141 -6.62 -13.75 24.83
CA GLY A 141 -7.68 -13.18 25.66
C GLY A 141 -8.96 -12.82 24.91
N ASP A 142 -9.64 -11.77 25.38
CA ASP A 142 -10.91 -11.29 24.81
C ASP A 142 -10.73 -10.87 23.33
N PRO A 143 -11.39 -11.55 22.37
CA PRO A 143 -11.28 -11.23 20.95
C PRO A 143 -11.61 -9.77 20.63
N LEU A 144 -12.49 -9.11 21.39
CA LEU A 144 -12.86 -7.73 21.16
C LEU A 144 -11.67 -6.76 21.39
N LEU A 145 -10.75 -7.13 22.27
CA LEU A 145 -9.52 -6.38 22.55
C LEU A 145 -8.35 -6.84 21.67
N VAL A 146 -8.25 -8.14 21.40
CA VAL A 146 -7.10 -8.74 20.71
C VAL A 146 -7.17 -8.52 19.19
N LEU A 147 -8.35 -8.64 18.57
CA LEU A 147 -8.48 -8.54 17.11
C LEU A 147 -8.00 -7.20 16.53
N PRO A 148 -8.36 -6.04 17.09
CA PRO A 148 -7.82 -4.76 16.58
C PRO A 148 -6.29 -4.69 16.63
N ALA A 149 -5.67 -5.24 17.67
CA ALA A 149 -4.22 -5.30 17.81
C ALA A 149 -3.56 -6.27 16.83
N LEU A 150 -4.17 -7.43 16.60
CA LEU A 150 -3.74 -8.37 15.59
C LEU A 150 -3.78 -7.75 14.19
N PHE A 151 -4.88 -7.12 13.81
CA PHE A 151 -5.01 -6.48 12.49
C PHE A 151 -4.07 -5.28 12.34
N HIS A 152 -3.84 -4.52 13.41
CA HIS A 152 -2.82 -3.48 13.42
C HIS A 152 -1.40 -4.06 13.24
N ALA A 153 -1.09 -5.20 13.86
CA ALA A 153 0.20 -5.86 13.69
C ALA A 153 0.40 -6.42 12.27
N LEU A 154 -0.66 -6.97 11.64
CA LEU A 154 -0.65 -7.36 10.23
C LEU A 154 -0.47 -6.17 9.27
N TRP A 155 -1.12 -5.05 9.57
CA TRP A 155 -0.93 -3.79 8.84
C TRP A 155 0.53 -3.34 8.93
N ALA A 156 1.07 -3.24 10.16
CA ALA A 156 2.42 -2.77 10.43
C ALA A 156 3.53 -3.77 10.03
N GLY A 157 3.18 -4.95 9.51
CA GLY A 157 4.15 -5.97 9.11
C GLY A 157 4.83 -6.70 10.26
N ARG A 158 4.36 -6.53 11.51
CA ARG A 158 4.88 -7.26 12.69
C ARG A 158 4.34 -8.68 12.79
N LEU A 159 3.14 -8.89 12.24
CA LEU A 159 2.62 -10.21 11.93
C LEU A 159 2.46 -10.32 10.41
N ALA A 160 2.49 -11.55 9.90
CA ALA A 160 2.25 -11.85 8.50
C ALA A 160 1.19 -12.93 8.31
N THR A 161 0.62 -12.91 7.11
CA THR A 161 -0.36 -13.88 6.60
C THR A 161 -0.34 -13.81 5.07
N ASP A 162 -0.92 -14.79 4.39
CA ASP A 162 -1.15 -14.70 2.94
C ASP A 162 -2.30 -13.73 2.64
N LEU A 163 -1.96 -12.48 2.37
CA LEU A 163 -2.92 -11.46 1.97
C LEU A 163 -3.44 -11.66 0.54
N GLY A 164 -2.86 -12.54 -0.27
CA GLY A 164 -3.39 -12.94 -1.57
C GLY A 164 -4.57 -13.92 -1.47
N ALA A 165 -4.77 -14.54 -0.31
CA ALA A 165 -5.90 -15.40 -0.02
C ALA A 165 -7.04 -14.66 0.69
N ALA A 166 -8.25 -15.23 0.70
CA ALA A 166 -9.36 -14.65 1.45
C ALA A 166 -9.07 -14.69 2.96
N MET A 167 -9.17 -13.54 3.64
CA MET A 167 -9.02 -13.48 5.09
C MET A 167 -10.20 -14.17 5.78
N HIS A 168 -9.90 -15.11 6.68
CA HIS A 168 -10.88 -15.84 7.49
C HIS A 168 -10.26 -16.29 8.81
N GLU A 169 -11.09 -16.74 9.74
CA GLU A 169 -10.68 -17.09 11.12
C GLU A 169 -9.61 -18.19 11.22
N ARG A 170 -9.56 -19.09 10.23
CA ARG A 170 -8.57 -20.18 10.15
C ARG A 170 -7.30 -19.84 9.37
N MET A 171 -7.15 -18.60 8.91
CA MET A 171 -6.00 -18.26 8.06
C MET A 171 -4.72 -18.34 8.92
N PRO A 172 -3.62 -18.91 8.40
CA PRO A 172 -2.36 -18.94 9.12
C PRO A 172 -1.83 -17.53 9.34
N VAL A 173 -1.42 -17.24 10.57
CA VAL A 173 -0.72 -16.02 10.97
C VAL A 173 0.57 -16.41 11.67
N TRP A 174 1.63 -15.66 11.42
CA TRP A 174 2.93 -15.86 12.06
C TRP A 174 3.60 -14.52 12.36
N ALA A 175 4.46 -14.50 13.36
CA ALA A 175 5.34 -13.39 13.68
C ALA A 175 6.37 -13.18 12.57
N GLN A 176 6.65 -11.92 12.24
CA GLN A 176 7.81 -11.58 11.42
C GLN A 176 9.01 -11.40 12.33
N ALA A 177 10.16 -11.93 11.95
CA ALA A 177 11.40 -11.66 12.66
C ALA A 177 11.63 -10.13 12.66
N ALA A 178 12.00 -9.57 13.82
CA ALA A 178 12.45 -8.20 13.87
C ALA A 178 13.77 -8.09 13.08
N GLU A 179 13.76 -7.35 11.97
CA GLU A 179 14.99 -6.86 11.32
C GLU A 179 15.59 -5.69 12.11
#